data_AF-A0A7H4P7B2-F1
#
_entry.id   AF-A0A7H4P7B2-F1
#
_cell.length_a   1.000
_cell.length_b   1.000
_cell.length_c   1.000
_cell.angle_alpha   90.00
_cell.angle_beta   90.00
_cell.angle_gamma   90.00
#
_symmetry.space_group_name_H-M   'P 1'
#
loop_
_entity.id
_entity.type
_entity.pdbx_description
1 polymer ?
#
loop_
_entity_poly.entity_id
_entity_poly.type
_entity_poly.pdbx_seq_one_letter_code
_entity_poly.pdbx_strand_id
1 'polypeptide(L)'
;MLPLAAAMMITLLALCWFCFPAKHLNYQSSDKAPSWRPKLVWSCLAFYLVFLTALELKQELWGLALIALGFLLLARAVIINVDWTLLLVFMAMFIDVHLLIQLPVLQHALNGVGQLSAGGLWLTSIGLSQFISNVPATILLLNYVQPSTLLAWAVNVGGFGLLPGSLANLIALRMAGDRRIWWRFHVYSLPMLLWAALVGYGLLQL
;
A
#
# COMPACT_ATOMS: atom_id res chain seq x y z
N MET A 1 2.85 -13.70 3.51
CA MET A 1 2.93 -12.86 2.30
C MET A 1 3.91 -13.38 1.27
N LEU A 2 5.07 -13.92 1.67
CA LEU A 2 6.15 -14.27 0.74
C LEU A 2 5.71 -15.08 -0.50
N PRO A 3 4.89 -16.15 -0.40
CA PRO A 3 4.50 -16.92 -1.59
C PRO A 3 3.69 -16.09 -2.60
N LEU A 4 2.69 -15.36 -2.10
CA LEU A 4 1.88 -14.45 -2.92
C LEU A 4 2.76 -13.36 -3.55
N ALA A 5 3.63 -12.73 -2.77
CA ALA A 5 4.50 -11.66 -3.25
C ALA A 5 5.45 -12.17 -4.35
N ALA A 6 6.03 -13.36 -4.18
CA ALA A 6 6.88 -13.99 -5.19
C ALA A 6 6.09 -14.29 -6.48
N ALA A 7 4.89 -14.86 -6.37
CA ALA A 7 4.04 -15.15 -7.52
C ALA A 7 3.66 -13.86 -8.28
N MET A 8 3.31 -12.79 -7.56
CA MET A 8 2.99 -11.50 -8.19
C MET A 8 4.22 -10.84 -8.81
N MET A 9 5.39 -10.96 -8.20
CA MET A 9 6.66 -10.47 -8.75
C MET A 9 7.03 -11.19 -10.05
N ILE A 10 6.94 -12.53 -10.07
CA ILE A 10 7.19 -13.34 -11.28
C ILE A 10 6.20 -12.94 -12.39
N THR A 11 4.91 -12.78 -12.04
CA THR A 11 3.88 -12.33 -12.99
C THR A 11 4.24 -10.96 -13.58
N LEU A 12 4.64 -10.01 -12.72
CA LEU A 12 5.05 -8.67 -13.15
C LEU A 12 6.24 -8.73 -14.11
N LEU A 13 7.28 -9.49 -13.78
CA LEU A 13 8.46 -9.66 -14.63
C LEU A 13 8.10 -10.27 -16.00
N ALA A 14 7.22 -11.27 -16.02
CA ALA A 14 6.73 -11.87 -17.26
C ALA A 14 5.94 -10.86 -18.10
N LEU A 15 5.00 -10.12 -17.50
CA LEU A 15 4.25 -9.08 -18.20
C LEU A 15 5.17 -7.98 -18.73
N CYS A 16 6.16 -7.54 -17.95
CA CYS A 16 7.16 -6.58 -18.40
C CYS A 16 7.90 -7.10 -19.64
N TRP A 17 8.32 -8.36 -19.63
CA TRP A 17 9.03 -8.99 -20.74
C TRP A 17 8.18 -9.05 -22.03
N PHE A 18 6.88 -9.36 -21.92
CA PHE A 18 6.00 -9.47 -23.08
C PHE A 18 5.44 -8.13 -23.57
N CYS A 19 5.17 -7.19 -22.68
CA CYS A 19 4.47 -5.94 -23.01
C CYS A 19 5.42 -4.78 -23.36
N PHE A 20 6.68 -4.81 -22.92
CA PHE A 20 7.61 -3.71 -23.13
C PHE A 20 8.78 -4.13 -24.03
N PRO A 21 9.09 -3.34 -25.08
CA PRO A 21 10.24 -3.65 -25.91
C PRO A 21 11.54 -3.45 -25.12
N ALA A 22 12.56 -4.27 -25.42
CA ALA A 22 13.90 -4.15 -24.86
C ALA A 22 14.67 -2.93 -25.42
N LYS A 23 14.01 -1.78 -25.57
CA LYS A 23 14.64 -0.52 -25.96
C LYS A 23 15.42 0.02 -24.77
N HIS A 24 16.66 0.45 -25.03
CA HIS A 24 17.42 1.18 -24.04
C HIS A 24 16.65 2.43 -23.62
N LEU A 25 16.39 2.55 -22.33
CA LEU A 25 15.84 3.75 -21.73
C LEU A 25 16.93 4.82 -21.80
N ASN A 26 16.80 5.73 -22.76
CA ASN A 26 17.62 6.93 -22.81
C ASN A 26 17.16 7.87 -21.71
N TYR A 27 17.78 7.76 -20.54
CA TYR A 27 17.60 8.71 -19.46
C TYR A 27 18.12 10.07 -19.94
N GLN A 28 17.22 11.00 -20.21
CA GLN A 28 17.56 12.42 -20.33
C GLN A 28 17.82 12.97 -18.92
N SER A 29 18.89 12.51 -18.27
CA SER A 29 19.38 13.07 -17.02
C SER A 29 20.10 14.39 -17.32
N SER A 30 19.33 15.43 -17.59
CA SER A 30 19.86 16.81 -17.58
C SER A 30 20.05 17.34 -16.15
N ASP A 31 19.58 16.60 -15.14
CA ASP A 31 19.82 16.87 -13.72
C ASP A 31 21.03 16.06 -13.23
N LYS A 32 21.99 16.74 -12.60
CA LYS A 32 23.10 16.10 -11.87
C LYS A 32 22.52 15.03 -10.95
N ALA A 33 22.93 13.77 -11.14
CA ALA A 33 22.55 12.70 -10.23
C ALA A 33 22.84 13.14 -8.78
N PRO A 34 21.87 13.03 -7.85
CA PRO A 34 22.06 13.49 -6.49
C PRO A 34 23.31 12.83 -5.89
N SER A 35 24.19 13.64 -5.33
CA SER A 35 25.43 13.17 -4.70
C SER A 35 25.10 12.08 -3.67
N TRP A 36 25.76 10.92 -3.74
CA TRP A 36 25.62 9.87 -2.74
C TRP A 36 25.94 10.40 -1.33
N ARG A 37 24.98 10.32 -0.40
CA ARG A 37 25.10 10.82 0.98
C ARG A 37 25.04 9.66 1.99
N PRO A 38 26.11 8.88 2.16
CA PRO A 38 26.09 7.66 2.97
C PRO A 38 25.75 7.94 4.44
N LYS A 39 26.24 9.07 4.98
CA LYS A 39 25.91 9.50 6.36
C LYS A 39 24.40 9.62 6.57
N LEU A 40 23.68 10.16 5.58
CA LEU A 40 22.23 10.32 5.65
C LEU A 40 21.53 8.96 5.61
N VAL A 41 21.95 8.08 4.70
CA VAL A 41 21.40 6.71 4.57
C VAL A 41 21.54 5.93 5.89
N TRP A 42 22.73 5.91 6.47
CA TRP A 42 22.98 5.22 7.74
C TRP A 42 22.24 5.89 8.91
N SER A 43 22.14 7.22 8.93
CA SER A 43 21.34 7.91 9.94
C SER A 43 19.85 7.58 9.84
N CYS A 44 19.31 7.48 8.62
CA CYS A 44 17.92 7.06 8.40
C CYS A 44 17.69 5.62 8.89
N LEU A 45 18.62 4.70 8.58
CA LEU A 45 18.52 3.32 9.04
C LEU A 45 18.59 3.23 10.58
N ALA A 46 19.51 3.96 11.20
CA ALA A 46 19.64 3.99 12.66
C ALA A 46 18.38 4.57 13.33
N PHE A 47 17.90 5.73 12.87
CA PHE A 47 16.68 6.33 13.40
C PHE A 47 15.45 5.46 13.18
N TYR A 48 15.38 4.74 12.05
CA TYR A 48 14.32 3.78 11.79
C TYR A 48 14.31 2.65 12.81
N LEU A 49 15.48 2.05 13.10
CA LEU A 49 15.60 1.01 14.14
C LEU A 49 15.24 1.55 15.53
N VAL A 50 15.72 2.74 15.89
CA VAL A 50 15.37 3.40 17.16
C VAL A 50 13.86 3.62 17.25
N PHE A 51 13.22 4.09 16.18
CA PHE A 51 11.77 4.26 16.16
C PHE A 51 11.02 2.96 16.37
N LEU A 52 11.41 1.89 15.67
CA LEU A 52 10.80 0.58 15.81
C LEU A 52 10.89 0.08 17.25
N THR A 53 12.06 0.21 17.88
CA THR A 53 12.22 -0.18 19.29
C THR A 53 11.37 0.68 20.23
N ALA A 54 11.28 1.99 19.99
CA ALA A 54 10.42 2.86 20.79
C ALA A 54 8.93 2.51 20.62
N LEU A 55 8.51 2.13 19.41
CA LEU A 55 7.15 1.70 19.10
C LEU A 55 6.81 0.38 19.80
N GLU A 56 7.70 -0.60 19.79
CA GLU A 56 7.54 -1.86 20.53
C GLU A 56 7.43 -1.63 22.05
N LEU A 57 8.14 -0.63 22.57
CA LEU A 57 8.11 -0.23 23.99
C LEU A 57 6.94 0.70 24.35
N LYS A 58 6.03 1.01 23.41
CA LYS A 58 4.90 1.97 23.59
C LYS A 58 5.36 3.38 24.00
N GLN A 59 6.49 3.81 23.45
CA GLN A 59 7.08 5.14 23.62
C GLN A 59 7.13 5.88 22.28
N GLU A 60 6.10 5.73 21.45
CA GLU A 60 6.06 6.22 20.07
C GLU A 60 6.23 7.75 19.97
N LEU A 61 5.69 8.52 20.91
CA LEU A 61 5.83 9.97 20.94
C LEU A 61 7.28 10.40 21.24
N TRP A 62 7.96 9.70 22.13
CA TRP A 62 9.38 9.96 22.44
C TRP A 62 10.28 9.52 21.30
N GLY A 63 9.99 8.38 20.67
CA GLY A 63 10.67 7.95 19.45
C GLY A 63 10.54 8.99 18.34
N LEU A 64 9.33 9.49 18.09
CA LEU A 64 9.07 10.54 17.11
C LEU A 64 9.83 11.83 17.44
N ALA A 65 9.79 12.28 18.69
CA ALA A 65 10.50 13.48 19.13
C ALA A 65 12.02 13.36 18.92
N LEU A 66 12.59 12.20 19.24
CA LEU A 66 14.01 11.92 19.05
C LEU A 66 14.41 11.96 17.56
N ILE A 67 13.60 11.39 16.68
CA ILE A 67 13.83 11.42 15.23
C ILE A 67 13.71 12.84 14.69
N ALA A 68 12.67 13.57 15.11
CA ALA A 68 12.45 14.95 14.69
C ALA A 68 13.63 15.83 15.11
N LEU A 69 14.07 15.73 16.36
CA LEU A 69 15.23 16.48 16.86
C LEU A 69 16.52 16.03 16.15
N GLY A 70 16.70 14.73 15.97
CA GLY A 70 17.85 14.14 15.30
C GLY A 70 18.02 14.65 13.86
N PHE A 71 16.95 14.63 13.06
CA PHE A 71 16.99 15.18 11.70
C PHE A 71 16.98 16.70 11.67
N LEU A 72 16.41 17.39 12.65
CA LEU A 72 16.50 18.85 12.73
C LEU A 72 17.96 19.29 12.85
N LEU A 73 18.75 18.57 13.65
CA LEU A 73 20.17 18.83 13.86
C LEU A 73 21.06 18.32 12.71
N LEU A 74 20.80 17.09 12.22
CA LEU A 74 21.65 16.45 11.20
C LEU A 74 21.35 16.94 9.78
N ALA A 75 20.08 17.10 9.43
CA ALA A 75 19.64 17.40 8.08
C ALA A 75 18.22 17.97 8.03
N ARG A 76 18.04 19.24 8.45
CA ARG A 76 16.75 19.96 8.43
C ARG A 76 15.98 19.86 7.10
N ALA A 77 16.71 19.75 5.99
CA ALA A 77 16.15 19.59 4.66
C ALA A 77 15.32 18.31 4.52
N VAL A 78 15.62 17.24 5.26
CA VAL A 78 14.81 16.02 5.28
C VAL A 78 13.41 16.32 5.77
N ILE A 79 13.29 17.02 6.89
CA ILE A 79 11.98 17.39 7.49
C ILE A 79 11.22 18.34 6.57
N ILE A 80 11.89 19.35 6.01
CA ILE A 80 11.25 20.36 5.16
C ILE A 80 10.74 19.75 3.84
N ASN A 81 11.49 18.82 3.23
CA ASN A 81 11.14 18.24 1.94
C ASN A 81 10.29 16.96 2.05
N VAL A 82 9.80 16.61 3.24
CA VAL A 82 8.73 15.61 3.35
C VAL A 82 7.51 16.09 2.55
N ASP A 83 6.84 15.19 1.84
CA ASP A 83 5.55 15.48 1.20
C ASP A 83 4.45 15.60 2.28
N TRP A 84 4.41 16.76 2.96
CA TRP A 84 3.43 17.07 4.01
C TRP A 84 2.00 17.03 3.48
N THR A 85 1.80 17.38 2.21
CA THR A 85 0.50 17.27 1.54
C THR A 85 0.06 15.82 1.47
N LEU A 86 0.95 14.91 1.08
CA LEU A 86 0.67 13.47 1.07
C LEU A 86 0.34 12.96 2.48
N LEU A 87 1.09 13.36 3.51
CA LEU A 87 0.77 13.02 4.91
C LEU A 87 -0.62 13.51 5.34
N LEU A 88 -0.99 14.74 4.97
CA LEU A 88 -2.31 15.29 5.26
C LEU A 88 -3.41 14.50 4.53
N VAL A 89 -3.19 14.11 3.27
CA VAL A 89 -4.12 13.24 2.52
C VAL A 89 -4.29 11.89 3.22
N PHE A 90 -3.21 11.30 3.75
CA PHE A 90 -3.30 10.08 4.57
C PHE A 90 -4.16 10.30 5.82
N MET A 91 -3.94 11.39 6.56
CA MET A 91 -4.74 11.70 7.76
C MET A 91 -6.23 11.87 7.42
N ALA A 92 -6.55 12.62 6.36
CA ALA A 92 -7.92 12.80 5.89
C ALA A 92 -8.56 11.47 5.49
N MET A 93 -7.85 10.63 4.71
CA MET A 93 -8.32 9.30 4.34
C MET A 93 -8.65 8.44 5.58
N PHE A 94 -7.80 8.45 6.61
CA PHE A 94 -8.08 7.70 7.84
C PHE A 94 -9.29 8.24 8.61
N ILE A 95 -9.49 9.56 8.64
CA ILE A 95 -10.68 10.19 9.24
C ILE A 95 -11.94 9.77 8.47
N ASP A 96 -11.93 9.89 7.14
CA ASP A 96 -13.06 9.53 6.28
C ASP A 96 -13.43 8.06 6.47
N VAL A 97 -12.43 7.19 6.49
CA VAL A 97 -12.60 5.75 6.74
C VAL A 97 -13.18 5.50 8.12
N HIS A 98 -12.66 6.16 9.16
CA HIS A 98 -13.20 6.02 10.50
C HIS A 98 -14.68 6.41 10.56
N LEU A 99 -15.06 7.50 9.90
CA LEU A 99 -16.45 7.94 9.79
C LEU A 99 -17.31 6.95 8.99
N LEU A 100 -16.79 6.41 7.88
CA LEU A 100 -17.49 5.41 7.06
C LEU A 100 -17.79 4.13 7.86
N ILE A 101 -16.86 3.67 8.69
CA ILE A 101 -17.02 2.48 9.55
C ILE A 101 -18.12 2.68 10.60
N GLN A 102 -18.40 3.93 11.00
CA GLN A 102 -19.47 4.26 11.95
C GLN A 102 -20.86 4.29 11.31
N LEU A 103 -20.98 4.23 9.99
CA LEU A 103 -22.28 4.27 9.32
C LEU A 103 -23.09 2.99 9.62
N PRO A 104 -24.34 3.11 10.12
CA PRO A 104 -25.17 1.95 10.47
C PRO A 104 -25.41 0.99 9.30
N VAL A 105 -25.51 1.53 8.08
CA VAL A 105 -25.66 0.74 6.85
C VAL A 105 -24.47 -0.17 6.63
N LEU A 106 -23.25 0.35 6.83
CA LEU A 106 -22.02 -0.41 6.66
C LEU A 106 -21.88 -1.48 7.75
N GLN A 107 -22.19 -1.13 9.00
CA GLN A 107 -22.17 -2.07 10.12
C GLN A 107 -23.18 -3.21 9.92
N HIS A 108 -24.40 -2.90 9.46
CA HIS A 108 -25.40 -3.92 9.16
C HIS A 108 -24.98 -4.82 8.01
N ALA A 109 -24.39 -4.26 6.94
CA ALA A 109 -23.86 -5.03 5.81
C ALA A 109 -22.68 -5.94 6.21
N LEU A 110 -21.89 -5.55 7.22
CA LEU A 110 -20.68 -6.28 7.63
C LEU A 110 -20.85 -7.17 8.86
N ASN A 111 -21.97 -7.08 9.58
CA ASN A 111 -22.24 -7.89 10.77
C ASN A 111 -22.16 -9.41 10.51
N GLY A 112 -22.42 -9.86 9.27
CA GLY A 112 -22.31 -11.27 8.88
C GLY A 112 -20.92 -11.72 8.41
N VAL A 113 -19.96 -10.80 8.26
CA VAL A 113 -18.65 -11.10 7.64
C VAL A 113 -17.85 -12.12 8.45
N GLY A 114 -17.97 -12.09 9.77
CA GLY A 114 -17.33 -13.06 10.66
C GLY A 114 -17.81 -14.50 10.49
N GLN A 115 -18.99 -14.71 9.88
CA GLN A 115 -19.59 -16.02 9.64
C GLN A 115 -19.40 -16.52 8.21
N LEU A 116 -18.75 -15.72 7.35
CA LEU A 116 -18.50 -16.13 5.97
C LEU A 116 -17.53 -17.31 5.90
N SER A 117 -17.72 -18.15 4.89
CA SER A 117 -16.72 -19.15 4.52
C SER A 117 -15.40 -18.46 4.13
N ALA A 118 -14.29 -19.21 4.12
CA ALA A 118 -12.99 -18.68 3.70
C ALA A 118 -13.05 -18.01 2.31
N GLY A 119 -13.77 -18.60 1.36
CA GLY A 119 -13.99 -18.00 0.02
C GLY A 119 -14.86 -16.74 0.08
N GLY A 120 -15.89 -16.71 0.92
CA GLY A 120 -16.72 -15.51 1.13
C GLY A 120 -15.92 -14.36 1.73
N LEU A 121 -15.10 -14.64 2.75
CA LEU A 121 -14.20 -13.66 3.35
C LEU A 121 -13.14 -13.17 2.36
N TRP A 122 -12.58 -14.06 1.53
CA TRP A 122 -11.62 -13.73 0.48
C TRP A 122 -12.20 -12.71 -0.53
N LEU A 123 -13.36 -13.03 -1.11
CA LEU A 123 -14.00 -12.17 -2.11
C LEU A 123 -14.50 -10.85 -1.50
N THR A 124 -15.05 -10.89 -0.29
CA THR A 124 -15.54 -9.69 0.41
C THR A 124 -14.38 -8.75 0.75
N SER A 125 -13.25 -9.30 1.21
CA SER A 125 -12.06 -8.51 1.55
C SER A 125 -11.41 -7.89 0.31
N ILE A 126 -11.35 -8.62 -0.80
CA ILE A 126 -10.91 -8.08 -2.10
C ILE A 126 -11.84 -6.94 -2.52
N GLY A 127 -13.15 -7.18 -2.51
CA GLY A 127 -14.15 -6.20 -2.92
C GLY A 127 -14.07 -4.91 -2.09
N LEU A 128 -14.05 -5.01 -0.76
CA LEU A 128 -13.92 -3.84 0.12
C LEU A 128 -12.62 -3.07 -0.12
N SER A 129 -11.50 -3.79 -0.28
CA SER A 129 -10.20 -3.18 -0.55
C SER A 129 -10.20 -2.38 -1.86
N GLN A 130 -10.94 -2.80 -2.89
CA GLN A 130 -11.06 -2.06 -4.16
C GLN A 130 -11.74 -0.69 -4.02
N PHE A 131 -12.69 -0.56 -3.09
CA PHE A 131 -13.49 0.65 -2.93
C PHE A 131 -12.95 1.58 -1.84
N ILE A 132 -12.45 1.03 -0.74
CA ILE A 132 -12.03 1.80 0.44
C ILE A 132 -10.48 1.83 0.58
N SER A 133 -9.74 1.14 -0.30
CA SER A 133 -8.30 0.91 -0.22
C SER A 133 -7.90 -0.19 0.78
N ASN A 134 -6.75 -0.81 0.54
CA ASN A 134 -6.22 -1.94 1.29
C ASN A 134 -6.10 -1.70 2.80
N VAL A 135 -5.50 -0.57 3.21
CA VAL A 135 -5.26 -0.27 4.63
C VAL A 135 -6.57 -0.02 5.38
N PRO A 136 -7.46 0.89 4.92
CA PRO A 136 -8.79 1.06 5.49
C PRO A 136 -9.63 -0.21 5.57
N ALA A 137 -9.67 -0.99 4.50
CA ALA A 137 -10.44 -2.24 4.47
C ALA A 137 -9.93 -3.23 5.52
N THR A 138 -8.61 -3.29 5.74
CA THR A 138 -8.00 -4.11 6.79
C THR A 138 -8.47 -3.67 8.18
N ILE A 139 -8.37 -2.36 8.49
CA ILE A 139 -8.77 -1.82 9.79
C ILE A 139 -10.25 -2.08 10.05
N LEU A 140 -11.10 -1.85 9.04
CA LEU A 140 -12.54 -2.12 9.13
C LEU A 140 -12.83 -3.59 9.43
N LEU A 141 -12.29 -4.51 8.63
CA LEU A 141 -12.54 -5.94 8.75
C LEU A 141 -12.03 -6.54 10.06
N LEU A 142 -10.93 -6.01 10.61
CA LEU A 142 -10.38 -6.44 11.90
C LEU A 142 -11.31 -6.16 13.10
N ASN A 143 -12.38 -5.36 12.93
CA ASN A 143 -13.43 -5.24 13.95
C ASN A 143 -14.39 -6.45 13.98
N TYR A 144 -14.41 -7.26 12.91
CA TYR A 144 -15.37 -8.36 12.73
C TYR A 144 -14.70 -9.73 12.61
N VAL A 145 -13.46 -9.79 12.12
CA VAL A 145 -12.71 -11.03 11.92
C VAL A 145 -11.34 -10.97 12.59
N GLN A 146 -10.83 -12.12 13.03
CA GLN A 146 -9.50 -12.21 13.59
C GLN A 146 -8.42 -11.96 12.51
N PRO A 147 -7.28 -11.36 12.89
CA PRO A 147 -6.13 -11.24 11.99
C PRO A 147 -5.72 -12.62 11.46
N SER A 148 -5.70 -12.77 10.14
CA SER A 148 -5.35 -14.03 9.50
C SER A 148 -4.57 -13.79 8.22
N THR A 149 -3.82 -14.81 7.79
CA THR A 149 -3.12 -14.82 6.51
C THR A 149 -4.09 -14.58 5.35
N LEU A 150 -5.28 -15.18 5.40
CA LEU A 150 -6.32 -15.01 4.39
C LEU A 150 -6.74 -13.54 4.25
N LEU A 151 -7.13 -12.90 5.37
CA LEU A 151 -7.54 -11.49 5.36
C LEU A 151 -6.44 -10.62 4.79
N ALA A 152 -5.21 -10.79 5.29
CA ALA A 152 -4.09 -9.98 4.90
C ALA A 152 -3.74 -10.17 3.41
N TRP A 153 -3.86 -11.38 2.86
CA TRP A 153 -3.62 -11.63 1.42
C TRP A 153 -4.75 -11.03 0.58
N ALA A 154 -6.00 -11.23 0.98
CA ALA A 154 -7.18 -10.78 0.24
C ALA A 154 -7.23 -9.26 0.08
N VAL A 155 -7.00 -8.50 1.17
CA VAL A 155 -6.97 -7.04 1.12
C VAL A 155 -5.82 -6.50 0.28
N ASN A 156 -4.66 -7.18 0.24
CA ASN A 156 -3.54 -6.80 -0.63
C ASN A 156 -3.83 -7.12 -2.11
N VAL A 157 -4.43 -8.27 -2.40
CA VAL A 157 -4.90 -8.60 -3.75
C VAL A 157 -5.92 -7.57 -4.25
N GLY A 158 -6.83 -7.14 -3.37
CA GLY A 158 -7.76 -6.05 -3.63
C GLY A 158 -7.10 -4.70 -3.93
N GLY A 159 -5.79 -4.54 -3.76
CA GLY A 159 -5.07 -3.34 -4.19
C GLY A 159 -4.80 -3.25 -5.70
N PHE A 160 -4.88 -4.35 -6.45
CA PHE A 160 -4.46 -4.39 -7.86
C PHE A 160 -5.46 -3.84 -8.86
N GLY A 161 -6.74 -3.67 -8.50
CA GLY A 161 -7.79 -3.42 -9.49
C GLY A 161 -8.06 -1.94 -9.74
N LEU A 162 -9.00 -1.36 -9.01
CA LEU A 162 -9.45 0.01 -9.21
C LEU A 162 -8.44 1.04 -8.68
N LEU A 163 -8.53 2.28 -9.19
CA LEU A 163 -7.69 3.40 -8.75
C LEU A 163 -7.81 3.69 -7.25
N PRO A 164 -9.02 3.67 -6.63
CA PRO A 164 -9.16 3.82 -5.18
C PRO A 164 -8.62 2.63 -4.38
N GLY A 165 -8.41 1.47 -5.03
CA GLY A 165 -8.06 0.22 -4.34
C GLY A 165 -6.69 0.25 -3.66
N SER A 166 -5.80 1.14 -4.09
CA SER A 166 -4.52 1.35 -3.44
C SER A 166 -3.98 2.75 -3.73
N LEU A 167 -3.33 3.35 -2.74
CA LEU A 167 -2.61 4.62 -2.92
C LEU A 167 -1.48 4.52 -3.94
N ALA A 168 -0.89 3.33 -4.10
CA ALA A 168 0.11 3.09 -5.14
C ALA A 168 -0.46 3.35 -6.55
N ASN A 169 -1.74 3.04 -6.78
CA ASN A 169 -2.40 3.26 -8.06
C ASN A 169 -2.59 4.76 -8.34
N LEU A 170 -2.95 5.53 -7.31
CA LEU A 170 -3.07 6.98 -7.39
C LEU A 170 -1.72 7.65 -7.63
N ILE A 171 -0.65 7.18 -6.98
CA ILE A 171 0.72 7.68 -7.19
C ILE A 171 1.16 7.39 -8.62
N ALA A 172 0.96 6.18 -9.12
CA ALA A 172 1.32 5.80 -10.49
C ALA A 172 0.61 6.70 -11.52
N LEU A 173 -0.68 6.97 -11.32
CA LEU A 173 -1.45 7.87 -12.17
C LEU A 173 -0.90 9.32 -12.11
N ARG A 174 -0.61 9.82 -10.91
CA ARG A 174 -0.04 11.18 -10.71
C ARG A 174 1.32 11.32 -11.39
N MET A 175 2.17 10.29 -11.33
CA MET A 175 3.48 10.27 -11.99
C MET A 175 3.38 10.22 -13.51
N ALA A 176 2.34 9.58 -14.03
CA ALA A 176 2.22 9.35 -15.47
C ALA A 176 1.72 10.59 -16.24
N GLY A 177 1.07 11.55 -15.56
CA GLY A 177 0.81 12.89 -16.08
C GLY A 177 -0.17 13.01 -17.26
N ASP A 178 -0.75 11.91 -17.75
CA ASP A 178 -1.67 11.87 -18.88
C ASP A 178 -3.02 11.25 -18.48
N ARG A 179 -4.11 11.97 -18.77
CA ARG A 179 -5.49 11.56 -18.47
C ARG A 179 -5.90 10.29 -19.23
N ARG A 180 -5.29 9.97 -20.37
CA ARG A 180 -5.53 8.74 -21.15
C ARG A 180 -5.03 7.47 -20.45
N ILE A 181 -4.18 7.63 -19.43
CA ILE A 181 -3.61 6.50 -18.69
C ILE A 181 -4.65 5.85 -17.77
N TRP A 182 -5.73 6.54 -17.41
CA TRP A 182 -6.87 5.97 -16.67
C TRP A 182 -7.38 4.66 -17.29
N TRP A 183 -7.66 4.67 -18.60
CA TRP A 183 -8.17 3.48 -19.28
C TRP A 183 -7.11 2.39 -19.41
N ARG A 184 -5.88 2.77 -19.81
CA ARG A 184 -4.78 1.81 -19.97
C ARG A 184 -4.44 1.12 -18.65
N PHE A 185 -4.51 1.84 -17.54
CA PHE A 185 -4.32 1.28 -16.21
C PHE A 185 -5.32 0.15 -15.96
N HIS A 186 -6.62 0.38 -16.17
CA HIS A 186 -7.65 -0.64 -15.94
C HIS A 186 -7.57 -1.86 -16.85
N VAL A 187 -7.04 -1.70 -18.08
CA VAL A 187 -6.77 -2.81 -18.99
C VAL A 187 -5.75 -3.80 -18.41
N TYR A 188 -4.75 -3.33 -17.66
CA TYR A 188 -3.79 -4.22 -16.99
C TYR A 188 -4.23 -4.60 -15.58
N SER A 189 -4.85 -3.67 -14.86
CA SER A 189 -5.12 -3.80 -13.43
C SER A 189 -6.27 -4.77 -13.13
N LEU A 190 -7.33 -4.80 -13.96
CA LEU A 190 -8.46 -5.72 -13.77
C LEU A 190 -8.09 -7.19 -14.07
N PRO A 191 -7.41 -7.53 -15.19
CA PRO A 191 -6.89 -8.88 -15.38
C PRO A 191 -5.90 -9.30 -14.29
N MET A 192 -5.05 -8.36 -13.85
CA MET A 192 -4.12 -8.63 -12.74
C MET A 192 -4.85 -8.90 -11.44
N LEU A 193 -5.93 -8.19 -11.13
CA LEU A 193 -6.80 -8.46 -9.98
C LEU A 193 -7.37 -9.87 -10.03
N LEU A 194 -7.94 -10.27 -11.18
CA LEU A 194 -8.52 -11.60 -11.35
C LEU A 194 -7.45 -12.69 -11.21
N TRP A 195 -6.29 -12.51 -11.84
CA TRP A 195 -5.15 -13.41 -11.73
C TRP A 195 -4.66 -13.53 -10.27
N ALA A 196 -4.46 -12.40 -9.59
CA ALA A 196 -4.04 -12.36 -8.20
C ALA A 196 -5.08 -12.98 -7.25
N ALA A 197 -6.38 -12.81 -7.54
CA ALA A 197 -7.46 -13.43 -6.77
C ALA A 197 -7.46 -14.95 -6.90
N LEU A 198 -7.26 -15.48 -8.12
CA LEU A 198 -7.23 -16.92 -8.37
C LEU A 198 -5.96 -17.57 -7.84
N VAL A 199 -4.79 -17.03 -8.19
CA VAL A 199 -3.49 -17.56 -7.74
C VAL A 199 -3.36 -17.41 -6.23
N GLY A 200 -3.75 -16.27 -5.67
CA GLY A 200 -3.69 -16.04 -4.23
C GLY A 200 -4.57 -17.00 -3.45
N TYR A 201 -5.80 -17.25 -3.91
CA TYR A 201 -6.68 -18.24 -3.27
C TYR A 201 -6.14 -19.66 -3.43
N GLY A 202 -5.64 -20.03 -4.62
CA GLY A 202 -5.03 -21.34 -4.85
C GLY A 202 -3.81 -21.59 -3.95
N LEU A 203 -2.94 -20.58 -3.79
CA LEU A 203 -1.78 -20.64 -2.90
C LEU A 203 -2.16 -20.74 -1.42
N LEU A 204 -3.33 -20.25 -1.01
CA LEU A 204 -3.81 -20.38 0.37
C LEU A 204 -4.30 -21.80 0.70
N GLN A 205 -4.60 -22.61 -0.31
CA GLN A 205 -5.08 -23.99 -0.15
C GLN A 205 -3.95 -25.04 -0.20
N LEU A 206 -2.73 -24.60 -0.53
CA LEU A 206 -1.51 -25.42 -0.52
C LEU A 206 -0.84 -25.38 0.86
#